data_AF-A0A931J2D3-F1
#
_entry.id   AF-A0A931J2D3-F1
#
_cell.length_a   1.000
_cell.length_b   1.000
_cell.length_c   1.000
_cell.angle_alpha   90.00
_cell.angle_beta   90.00
_cell.angle_gamma   90.00
#
_symmetry.space_group_name_H-M   'P 1'
#
loop_
_entity.id
_entity.type
_entity.pdbx_description
1 polymer ?
#
loop_
_entity_poly.entity_id
_entity_poly.type
_entity_poly.pdbx_seq_one_letter_code
_entity_poly.pdbx_strand_id
1 'polypeptide(L)'
;MTEVHYLRWVRASALYDLIVTWPLATPWTLSLLLAQLGELHQQLGLPGQLPAPDALHLLLGSLLGSLVLVWAGLRVWRPSVLLGRLDLLTRVAFLSWELWAVAQGLSPLLLGFAFFEALFGVAQAWPLRQPALKGGCSDAAVPRCPAASRS
;
A
#
# COMPACT_ATOMS: atom_id res chain seq x y z
N MET A 1 11.99 0.17 -11.97
CA MET A 1 12.64 0.34 -10.65
C MET A 1 13.44 -0.90 -10.31
N THR A 2 14.58 -0.80 -9.60
CA THR A 2 15.30 -1.98 -9.10
C THR A 2 14.53 -2.59 -7.92
N GLU A 3 14.72 -3.88 -7.65
CA GLU A 3 14.02 -4.57 -6.55
C GLU A 3 14.33 -3.94 -5.18
N VAL A 4 15.59 -3.60 -4.91
CA VAL A 4 15.99 -2.94 -3.65
C VAL A 4 15.25 -1.62 -3.43
N HIS A 5 15.12 -0.79 -4.47
CA HIS A 5 14.37 0.47 -4.37
C HIS A 5 12.87 0.23 -4.20
N TYR A 6 12.31 -0.77 -4.89
CA TYR A 6 10.91 -1.15 -4.73
C TYR A 6 10.61 -1.58 -3.28
N LEU A 7 11.44 -2.43 -2.69
CA LEU A 7 11.24 -2.91 -1.32
C LEU A 7 11.38 -1.79 -0.28
N ARG A 8 12.21 -0.77 -0.54
CA ARG A 8 12.28 0.44 0.29
C ARG A 8 10.96 1.22 0.24
N TRP A 9 10.35 1.37 -0.94
CA TRP A 9 9.04 2.00 -1.08
C TRP A 9 7.94 1.21 -0.37
N VAL A 10 7.91 -0.12 -0.52
CA VAL A 10 6.95 -0.97 0.20
C VAL A 10 7.10 -0.85 1.71
N ARG A 11 8.32 -0.78 2.22
CA ARG A 11 8.57 -0.60 3.65
C ARG A 11 8.19 0.80 4.13
N ALA A 12 8.49 1.83 3.34
CA ALA A 12 8.12 3.21 3.66
C ALA A 12 6.60 3.40 3.68
N SER A 13 5.88 2.83 2.70
CA SER A 13 4.42 2.86 2.66
C SER A 13 3.82 2.13 3.86
N ALA A 14 4.37 0.97 4.23
CA ALA A 14 3.91 0.24 5.40
C ALA A 14 4.19 0.99 6.73
N LEU A 15 5.29 1.71 6.84
CA LEU A 15 5.56 2.55 8.00
C LEU A 15 4.59 3.73 8.09
N TYR A 16 4.28 4.36 6.95
CA TYR A 16 3.26 5.40 6.86
C TYR A 16 1.90 4.86 7.34
N ASP A 17 1.48 3.70 6.84
CA ASP A 17 0.21 3.07 7.24
C ASP A 17 0.17 2.81 8.76
N LEU A 18 1.27 2.38 9.40
CA LEU A 18 1.32 2.23 10.86
C LEU A 18 1.10 3.56 11.58
N ILE A 19 1.78 4.63 11.15
CA ILE A 19 1.72 5.95 11.80
C ILE A 19 0.35 6.62 11.59
N VAL A 20 -0.26 6.45 10.43
CA VAL A 20 -1.55 7.06 10.14
C VAL A 20 -2.70 6.24 10.70
N THR A 21 -2.57 4.91 10.72
CA THR A 21 -3.66 4.02 11.11
C THR A 21 -3.66 3.61 12.58
N TRP A 22 -2.59 3.83 13.36
CA TRP A 22 -2.61 3.47 14.79
C TRP A 22 -3.78 4.07 15.59
N PRO A 23 -4.29 5.30 15.32
CA PRO A 23 -5.44 5.82 16.04
C PRO A 23 -6.72 5.05 15.72
N LEU A 24 -6.77 4.31 14.61
CA LEU A 24 -7.92 3.46 14.26
C LEU A 24 -7.87 2.11 15.01
N ALA A 25 -6.85 1.81 15.83
CA ALA A 25 -6.77 0.52 16.51
C ALA A 25 -7.88 0.30 17.55
N THR A 26 -8.36 1.39 18.18
CA THR A 26 -9.33 1.32 19.27
C THR A 26 -10.48 2.29 19.05
N PRO A 27 -11.68 1.98 19.59
CA PRO A 27 -12.84 2.84 19.40
C PRO A 27 -12.66 4.23 20.03
N TRP A 28 -11.89 4.34 21.12
CA TRP A 28 -11.62 5.62 21.79
C TRP A 28 -10.64 6.49 21.02
N THR A 29 -9.58 5.90 20.46
CA THR A 29 -8.63 6.65 19.64
C THR A 29 -9.23 7.04 18.30
N LEU A 30 -10.11 6.20 17.74
CA LEU A 30 -10.84 6.49 16.51
C LEU A 30 -11.82 7.65 16.70
N SER A 31 -12.59 7.64 17.80
CA SER A 31 -13.53 8.73 18.09
C SER A 31 -12.80 10.06 18.28
N LEU A 32 -11.64 10.06 18.96
CA LEU A 32 -10.79 11.25 19.11
C LEU A 32 -10.23 11.74 17.77
N LEU A 33 -9.80 10.84 16.89
CA LEU A 33 -9.34 11.21 15.54
C LEU A 33 -10.47 11.86 14.73
N LEU A 34 -11.66 11.25 14.72
CA LEU A 34 -12.80 11.75 13.98
C LEU A 34 -13.28 13.10 14.51
N ALA A 35 -13.21 13.34 15.82
CA ALA A 35 -13.48 14.65 16.40
C ALA A 35 -12.50 15.72 15.88
N GLN A 36 -11.19 15.44 15.88
CA GLN A 36 -10.17 16.36 15.36
C GLN A 36 -10.34 16.63 13.86
N LEU A 37 -10.67 15.61 13.07
CA LEU A 37 -10.98 15.79 11.64
C LEU A 37 -12.25 16.63 11.44
N GLY A 38 -13.26 16.46 12.29
CA GLY A 38 -14.46 17.29 12.30
C GLY A 38 -14.16 18.76 12.61
N GLU A 39 -13.32 19.03 13.61
CA GLU A 39 -12.84 20.38 13.93
C GLU A 39 -12.05 20.98 12.77
N LEU A 40 -11.13 20.22 12.18
CA LEU A 40 -10.35 20.67 11.03
C LEU A 40 -11.23 20.98 9.81
N HIS A 41 -12.23 20.13 9.54
CA HIS A 41 -13.22 20.35 8.48
C HIS A 41 -13.95 21.67 8.64
N GLN A 42 -14.38 21.97 9.88
CA GLN A 42 -15.06 23.21 10.21
C GLN A 42 -14.13 24.42 10.13
N GLN A 43 -12.91 24.32 10.66
CA GLN A 43 -11.91 25.40 10.63
C GLN A 43 -11.52 25.80 9.20
N LEU A 44 -11.41 24.81 8.31
CA LEU A 44 -11.10 25.04 6.90
C LEU A 44 -12.33 25.45 6.06
N GLY A 45 -13.53 25.45 6.64
CA GLY A 45 -14.77 25.80 5.95
C GLY A 45 -15.06 24.91 4.74
N LEU A 46 -14.70 23.62 4.81
CA LEU A 46 -14.78 22.72 3.67
C LEU A 46 -16.25 22.36 3.35
N PRO A 47 -16.60 22.18 2.06
CA PRO A 47 -17.92 21.73 1.66
C PRO A 47 -18.16 20.27 2.05
N GLY A 48 -19.42 19.85 2.08
CA GLY A 48 -19.80 18.47 2.44
C GLY A 48 -19.90 18.26 3.95
N GLN A 49 -20.05 16.99 4.34
CA GLN A 49 -20.33 16.61 5.72
C GLN A 49 -19.34 15.57 6.24
N LEU A 50 -19.09 15.62 7.54
CA LEU A 50 -18.36 14.59 8.28
C LEU A 50 -19.27 14.10 9.42
N PRO A 51 -20.16 13.13 9.15
CA PRO A 51 -21.15 12.69 10.13
C PRO A 51 -20.48 12.10 11.37
N ALA A 52 -21.09 12.33 12.54
CA ALA A 52 -20.65 11.68 13.76
C ALA A 52 -20.94 10.17 13.66
N PRO A 53 -19.94 9.30 13.91
CA PRO A 53 -20.14 7.85 13.88
C PRO A 53 -20.95 7.38 15.09
N ASP A 54 -21.78 6.38 14.91
CA ASP A 54 -22.36 5.63 16.02
C ASP A 54 -21.38 4.55 16.53
N ALA A 55 -21.80 3.80 17.56
CA ALA A 55 -21.00 2.74 18.16
C ALA A 55 -20.65 1.60 17.17
N LEU A 56 -21.54 1.28 16.23
CA LEU A 56 -21.31 0.24 15.23
C LEU A 56 -20.25 0.70 14.22
N HIS A 57 -20.33 1.94 13.74
CA HIS A 57 -19.32 2.51 12.85
C HIS A 57 -17.94 2.57 13.52
N LEU A 58 -17.88 2.93 14.80
CA LEU A 58 -16.63 2.92 15.57
C LEU A 58 -16.05 1.51 15.72
N LEU A 59 -16.90 0.50 15.98
CA LEU A 59 -16.47 -0.89 16.04
C LEU A 59 -15.90 -1.36 14.70
N LEU A 60 -16.63 -1.14 13.60
CA LEU A 60 -16.19 -1.54 12.25
C LEU A 60 -14.90 -0.83 11.83
N GLY A 61 -14.81 0.48 12.10
CA GLY A 61 -13.59 1.25 11.88
C GLY A 61 -12.41 0.72 12.68
N SER A 62 -12.65 0.30 13.94
CA SER A 62 -11.60 -0.25 14.80
C SER A 62 -11.10 -1.63 14.34
N LEU A 63 -12.01 -2.46 13.86
CA LEU A 63 -11.68 -3.76 13.27
C LEU A 63 -10.86 -3.60 11.98
N LEU A 64 -11.28 -2.69 11.09
CA LEU A 64 -10.53 -2.38 9.87
C LEU A 64 -9.14 -1.81 10.19
N GLY A 65 -9.06 -0.86 11.12
CA GLY A 65 -7.80 -0.28 11.57
C GLY A 65 -6.84 -1.33 12.12
N SER A 66 -7.35 -2.25 12.94
CA SER A 66 -6.55 -3.36 13.48
C SER A 66 -6.01 -4.28 12.38
N LEU A 67 -6.81 -4.59 11.36
CA LEU A 67 -6.37 -5.37 10.20
C LEU A 67 -5.25 -4.67 9.43
N VAL A 68 -5.41 -3.37 9.17
CA VAL A 68 -4.40 -2.56 8.47
C VAL A 68 -3.10 -2.49 9.27
N LEU A 69 -3.16 -2.38 10.60
CA LEU A 69 -1.97 -2.38 11.46
C LEU A 69 -1.20 -3.69 11.42
N VAL A 70 -1.89 -4.83 11.50
CA VAL A 70 -1.26 -6.15 11.37
C VAL A 70 -0.63 -6.31 9.98
N TRP A 71 -1.35 -5.91 8.93
CA TRP A 71 -0.86 -5.97 7.55
C TRP A 71 0.36 -5.07 7.31
N ALA A 72 0.32 -3.84 7.82
CA ALA A 72 1.43 -2.90 7.76
C ALA A 72 2.64 -3.42 8.56
N GLY A 73 2.42 -3.97 9.75
CA GLY A 73 3.47 -4.62 10.54
C GLY A 73 4.16 -5.77 9.80
N LEU A 74 3.38 -6.62 9.13
CA LEU A 74 3.91 -7.69 8.28
C LEU A 74 4.81 -7.15 7.16
N ARG A 75 4.36 -6.11 6.45
CA ARG A 75 5.15 -5.48 5.36
C ARG A 75 6.42 -4.79 5.89
N VAL A 76 6.40 -4.19 7.08
CA VAL A 76 7.60 -3.62 7.70
C VAL A 76 8.62 -4.70 8.05
N TRP A 77 8.15 -5.82 8.62
CA TRP A 77 9.03 -6.90 9.06
C TRP A 77 9.59 -7.72 7.90
N ARG A 78 8.74 -8.06 6.91
CA ARG A 78 9.08 -8.94 5.79
C ARG A 78 8.67 -8.34 4.44
N PRO A 79 9.24 -7.20 4.03
CA PRO A 79 8.88 -6.59 2.75
C PRO A 79 9.22 -7.54 1.60
N SER A 80 8.26 -7.77 0.71
CA SER A 80 8.45 -8.59 -0.49
C SER A 80 7.73 -7.98 -1.69
N VAL A 81 8.14 -8.38 -2.89
CA VAL A 81 7.49 -7.91 -4.13
C VAL A 81 6.01 -8.28 -4.14
N LEU A 82 5.68 -9.52 -3.78
CA LEU A 82 4.31 -10.02 -3.71
C LEU A 82 3.46 -9.17 -2.75
N LEU A 83 3.95 -8.91 -1.53
CA LEU A 83 3.21 -8.11 -0.56
C LEU A 83 2.97 -6.69 -1.06
N GLY A 84 3.95 -6.07 -1.74
CA GLY A 84 3.75 -4.77 -2.37
C GLY A 84 2.71 -4.77 -3.51
N ARG A 85 2.59 -5.87 -4.27
CA ARG A 85 1.57 -6.00 -5.33
C ARG A 85 0.18 -6.27 -4.78
N LEU A 86 0.08 -7.02 -3.69
CA LEU A 86 -1.19 -7.17 -2.96
C LEU A 86 -1.60 -5.85 -2.31
N ASP A 87 -0.64 -5.12 -1.75
CA ASP A 87 -0.88 -3.79 -1.18
C ASP A 87 -1.40 -2.80 -2.24
N LEU A 88 -0.88 -2.86 -3.47
CA LEU A 88 -1.42 -2.04 -4.57
C LEU A 88 -2.93 -2.24 -4.76
N LEU A 89 -3.44 -3.48 -4.64
CA LEU A 89 -4.86 -3.75 -4.78
C LEU A 89 -5.67 -3.09 -3.65
N THR A 90 -5.17 -3.13 -2.43
CA THR A 90 -5.83 -2.48 -1.29
C THR A 90 -5.82 -0.96 -1.45
N ARG A 91 -4.72 -0.38 -1.95
CA ARG A 91 -4.62 1.07 -2.22
C ARG A 91 -5.59 1.52 -3.30
N VAL A 92 -5.70 0.76 -4.39
CA VAL A 92 -6.69 1.06 -5.45
C VAL A 92 -8.11 0.99 -4.90
N ALA A 93 -8.41 0.01 -4.05
CA ALA A 93 -9.71 -0.09 -3.40
C ALA A 93 -9.98 1.12 -2.49
N PHE A 94 -9.06 1.46 -1.58
CA PHE A 94 -9.21 2.60 -0.67
C PHE A 94 -9.36 3.91 -1.44
N LEU A 95 -8.48 4.17 -2.42
CA LEU A 95 -8.58 5.33 -3.30
C LEU A 95 -9.95 5.42 -3.98
N SER A 96 -10.46 4.30 -4.50
CA SER A 96 -11.77 4.26 -5.16
C SER A 96 -12.90 4.61 -4.19
N TRP A 97 -12.86 4.08 -2.96
CA TRP A 97 -13.88 4.33 -1.94
C TRP A 97 -13.82 5.75 -1.39
N GLU A 98 -12.64 6.32 -1.21
CA GLU A 98 -12.46 7.71 -0.77
C GLU A 98 -12.98 8.71 -1.83
N LEU A 99 -12.65 8.48 -3.10
CA LEU A 99 -13.16 9.31 -4.20
C LEU A 99 -14.68 9.18 -4.32
N TRP A 100 -15.22 7.96 -4.21
CA TRP A 100 -16.65 7.74 -4.20
C TRP A 100 -17.33 8.44 -3.02
N ALA A 101 -16.77 8.34 -1.82
CA ALA A 101 -17.28 8.99 -0.62
C ALA A 101 -17.37 10.53 -0.78
N VAL A 102 -16.32 11.15 -1.32
CA VAL A 102 -16.32 12.60 -1.62
C VAL A 102 -17.39 12.94 -2.66
N ALA A 103 -17.54 12.11 -3.69
CA ALA A 103 -18.60 12.29 -4.70
C ALA A 103 -20.02 12.16 -4.12
N GLN A 104 -20.19 11.42 -3.01
CA GLN A 104 -21.45 11.34 -2.25
C GLN A 104 -21.65 12.51 -1.26
N GLY A 105 -20.76 13.51 -1.25
CA GLY A 105 -20.87 14.70 -0.41
C GLY A 105 -20.21 14.57 0.96
N LEU A 106 -19.35 13.56 1.18
CA LEU A 106 -18.48 13.53 2.35
C LEU A 106 -17.33 14.53 2.23
N SER A 107 -16.74 14.87 3.37
CA SER A 107 -15.68 15.87 3.48
C SER A 107 -14.52 15.66 2.48
N PRO A 108 -14.07 16.73 1.78
CA PRO A 108 -12.87 16.73 0.95
C PRO A 108 -11.57 16.40 1.69
N LEU A 109 -11.55 16.35 3.04
CA LEU A 109 -10.39 15.86 3.79
C LEU A 109 -9.98 14.44 3.35
N LEU A 110 -10.95 13.64 2.90
CA LEU A 110 -10.71 12.31 2.33
C LEU A 110 -9.79 12.35 1.10
N LEU A 111 -9.76 13.46 0.35
CA LEU A 111 -8.82 13.63 -0.77
C LEU A 111 -7.36 13.71 -0.31
N GLY A 112 -7.12 14.17 0.92
CA GLY A 112 -5.80 14.13 1.52
C GLY A 112 -5.30 12.70 1.72
N PHE A 113 -6.16 11.81 2.21
CA PHE A 113 -5.84 10.38 2.32
C PHE A 113 -5.70 9.73 0.93
N ALA A 114 -6.63 10.03 0.01
CA ALA A 114 -6.60 9.56 -1.37
C ALA A 114 -5.30 9.93 -2.10
N PHE A 115 -4.77 11.13 -1.84
CA PHE A 115 -3.49 11.54 -2.40
C PHE A 115 -2.35 10.60 -1.98
N PHE A 116 -2.27 10.20 -0.72
CA PHE A 116 -1.24 9.27 -0.25
C PHE A 116 -1.47 7.85 -0.79
N GLU A 117 -2.72 7.41 -0.89
CA GLU A 117 -3.07 6.13 -1.51
C GLU A 117 -2.63 6.08 -2.98
N ALA A 118 -2.90 7.15 -3.73
CA ALA A 118 -2.45 7.29 -5.11
C ALA A 118 -0.92 7.34 -5.21
N LEU A 119 -0.25 8.11 -4.34
CA LEU A 119 1.21 8.25 -4.33
C LEU A 119 1.91 6.90 -4.15
N PHE A 120 1.55 6.15 -3.11
CA PHE A 120 2.14 4.83 -2.85
C PHE A 120 1.65 3.78 -3.84
N GLY A 121 0.40 3.86 -4.28
CA GLY A 121 -0.15 3.00 -5.33
C GLY A 121 0.64 3.12 -6.64
N VAL A 122 0.93 4.33 -7.10
CA VAL A 122 1.76 4.56 -8.30
C VAL A 122 3.19 4.02 -8.09
N ALA A 123 3.78 4.24 -6.92
CA ALA A 123 5.12 3.73 -6.61
C ALA A 123 5.19 2.19 -6.65
N GLN A 124 4.15 1.51 -6.16
CA GLN A 124 4.05 0.04 -6.15
C GLN A 124 3.59 -0.54 -7.50
N ALA A 125 2.84 0.22 -8.30
CA ALA A 125 2.47 -0.16 -9.66
C ALA A 125 3.68 -0.16 -10.61
N TRP A 126 4.68 0.68 -10.32
CA TRP A 126 5.82 0.90 -11.20
C TRP A 126 6.50 -0.42 -11.66
N PRO A 127 6.83 -0.55 -12.95
CA PRO A 127 7.44 -1.77 -13.47
C PRO A 127 8.81 -2.03 -12.85
N LEU A 128 9.01 -3.27 -12.39
CA LEU A 128 10.32 -3.73 -11.95
C LEU A 128 11.22 -3.92 -13.18
N ARG A 129 12.43 -3.35 -13.13
CA ARG A 129 13.44 -3.63 -14.15
C ARG A 129 13.85 -5.08 -13.93
N GLN A 130 13.51 -5.96 -14.87
CA GLN A 130 14.08 -7.30 -14.87
C GLN A 130 15.60 -7.14 -15.06
N PRO A 131 16.43 -7.86 -14.29
CA PRO A 131 17.84 -7.97 -14.65
C PRO A 131 17.85 -8.51 -16.09
N ALA A 132 18.53 -7.79 -17.00
CA ALA A 132 18.72 -8.28 -18.34
C ALA A 132 19.30 -9.70 -18.22
N LEU A 133 18.54 -10.71 -18.64
CA LEU A 133 19.08 -12.04 -18.83
C LEU A 133 20.31 -11.83 -19.71
N LYS A 134 21.52 -11.96 -19.15
CA LYS A 134 22.70 -12.14 -19.97
C LYS A 134 22.37 -13.36 -20.80
N GLY A 135 22.05 -13.15 -22.08
CA GLY A 135 21.97 -14.19 -23.07
C GLY A 135 23.34 -14.84 -23.10
N GLY A 136 23.52 -15.86 -22.25
CA GLY A 136 24.68 -16.72 -22.24
C GLY A 136 24.65 -17.44 -23.57
N CYS A 137 25.49 -16.94 -24.47
CA CYS A 137 25.95 -17.56 -25.69
C CYS A 137 25.70 -19.07 -25.70
N SER A 138 24.76 -19.51 -26.54
CA SER A 138 24.70 -20.89 -27.00
C SER A 138 25.90 -21.08 -27.91
N ASP A 139 27.01 -21.53 -27.33
CA ASP A 139 28.12 -22.17 -28.04
C ASP A 139 28.99 -22.91 -27.02
N ALA A 140 28.37 -23.88 -26.34
CA ALA A 140 29.15 -25.00 -25.81
C ALA A 140 29.52 -25.88 -27.00
N ALA A 141 30.62 -25.54 -27.66
CA ALA A 141 31.32 -26.43 -28.56
C ALA A 141 31.54 -27.76 -27.81
N VAL A 142 30.77 -28.78 -28.19
CA VAL A 142 30.97 -30.15 -27.72
C VAL A 142 32.36 -30.59 -28.19
N PRO A 143 33.32 -30.90 -27.31
CA PRO A 143 34.56 -31.50 -27.75
C PRO A 143 34.24 -32.94 -28.18
N ARG A 144 34.34 -33.21 -29.50
CA ARG A 144 34.33 -34.58 -30.01
C ARG A 144 35.61 -35.27 -29.55
N CYS A 145 35.51 -36.23 -28.63
CA CYS A 145 36.61 -37.16 -28.34
C CYS A 145 37.00 -37.89 -29.64
N PRO A 146 38.30 -38.02 -29.97
CA PRO A 146 38.72 -38.87 -31.07
C PRO A 146 38.43 -40.33 -30.72
N ALA A 147 37.73 -41.02 -31.62
CA ALA A 147 37.51 -42.46 -31.50
C ALA A 147 38.87 -43.17 -31.52
N ALA A 148 39.16 -43.94 -30.46
CA ALA A 148 40.33 -44.79 -30.40
C ALA A 148 40.30 -45.81 -31.54
N SER A 149 41.26 -45.73 -32.45
CA SER A 149 41.54 -46.76 -33.45
C SER A 149 41.98 -48.04 -32.73
N ARG A 150 41.19 -49.11 -32.87
CA ARG A 150 41.66 -50.46 -32.52
C ARG A 150 42.52 -50.97 -33.68
N SER A 151 43.74 -51.35 -33.37
CA SER A 151 44.60 -52.23 -34.17
C SER A 151 44.79 -53.52 -33.40
#